data_AF-W7RTE5-F1
#
_entry.id   AF-W7RTE5-F1
#
_cell.length_a   1.000
_cell.length_b   1.000
_cell.length_c   1.000
_cell.angle_alpha   90.00
_cell.angle_beta   90.00
_cell.angle_gamma   90.00
#
_symmetry.space_group_name_H-M   'P 1'
#
loop_
_entity.id
_entity.type
_entity.pdbx_description
1 polymer ?
#
loop_
_entity_poly.entity_id
_entity_poly.type
_entity_poly.pdbx_seq_one_letter_code
_entity_poly.pdbx_strand_id
1 'polypeptide(L)'
;MILLWTQEVSEGKAAVVGTNYIPFDPVYGIKDENGNLMSKEAIEKMGGVFVESIPQPESNGKMAMHFVNPQTGEQWYEYEVIPKTEMEILKEELAAVKAENKELKLAIAESAEAQQQDKIENQLAIAEVAELIATKEVL
;
A
#
# COMPACT_ATOMS: atom_id res chain seq x y z
N MET A 1 -2.70 36.05 -2.09
CA MET A 1 -2.24 35.66 -0.74
C MET A 1 -3.03 34.49 -0.18
N ILE A 2 -2.32 33.38 0.05
CA ILE A 2 -2.78 32.11 0.58
C ILE A 2 -2.01 31.86 1.88
N LEU A 3 -2.67 31.31 2.88
CA LEU A 3 -2.04 30.89 4.13
C LEU A 3 -1.81 29.38 4.11
N LEU A 4 -0.59 28.96 4.44
CA LEU A 4 -0.20 27.59 4.70
C LEU A 4 -0.03 27.40 6.20
N TRP A 5 -0.70 26.40 6.76
CA TRP A 5 -0.41 25.89 8.10
C TRP A 5 0.67 24.84 7.99
N THR A 6 1.70 24.96 8.83
CA THR A 6 2.89 24.13 8.71
C THR A 6 3.24 23.40 10.00
N GLN A 7 3.89 22.26 9.86
CA GLN A 7 4.54 21.53 10.94
C GLN A 7 6.03 21.46 10.62
N GLU A 8 6.88 21.92 11.55
CA GLU A 8 8.34 21.84 11.36
C GLU A 8 8.78 20.38 11.25
N VAL A 9 9.61 20.09 10.24
CA VAL A 9 10.24 18.78 10.06
C VAL A 9 11.73 18.88 10.32
N SER A 10 12.38 19.90 9.77
CA SER A 10 13.78 20.24 10.03
C SER A 10 14.04 21.71 9.67
N GLU A 11 15.25 22.19 9.94
CA GLU A 11 15.67 23.53 9.50
C GLU A 11 15.42 23.71 8.00
N GLY A 12 14.74 24.80 7.63
CA GLY A 12 14.39 25.12 6.25
C GLY A 12 13.31 24.23 5.61
N LYS A 13 12.71 23.28 6.34
CA LYS A 13 11.67 22.38 5.83
C LYS A 13 10.51 22.22 6.81
N ALA A 14 9.34 22.68 6.39
CA ALA A 14 8.09 22.48 7.11
C ALA A 14 7.06 21.79 6.19
N ALA A 15 6.37 20.78 6.72
CA ALA A 15 5.28 20.10 6.04
C ALA A 15 4.04 20.99 6.04
N VAL A 16 3.39 21.16 4.90
CA VAL A 16 2.12 21.87 4.80
C VAL A 16 1.01 20.92 5.22
N VAL A 17 0.36 21.23 6.34
CA VAL A 17 -0.72 20.42 6.94
C VAL A 17 -2.10 21.04 6.73
N GLY A 18 -2.17 22.29 6.28
CA GLY A 18 -3.41 22.97 5.99
C GLY A 18 -3.24 24.15 5.05
N THR A 19 -4.32 24.51 4.37
CA THR A 19 -4.34 25.62 3.41
C THR A 19 -5.59 26.44 3.59
N ASN A 20 -5.45 27.76 3.69
CA ASN A 20 -6.57 28.70 3.70
C ASN A 20 -6.36 29.73 2.58
N TYR A 21 -7.28 29.76 1.61
CA TYR A 21 -7.23 30.63 0.45
C TYR A 21 -7.76 32.05 0.71
N ILE A 22 -8.47 32.24 1.82
CA ILE A 22 -9.14 33.49 2.19
C ILE A 22 -8.92 33.84 3.67
N PRO A 23 -7.66 33.89 4.16
CA PRO A 23 -7.37 33.99 5.59
C PRO A 23 -7.88 35.28 6.25
N PHE A 24 -8.15 36.33 5.47
CA PHE A 24 -8.61 37.64 5.95
C PHE A 24 -10.01 38.03 5.43
N ASP A 25 -10.79 37.07 4.93
CA ASP A 25 -12.16 37.35 4.51
C ASP A 25 -13.01 37.83 5.71
N PRO A 26 -13.81 38.91 5.61
CA PRO A 26 -14.59 39.45 6.73
C PRO A 26 -15.53 38.44 7.41
N VAL A 27 -16.02 37.45 6.66
CA VAL A 27 -16.99 36.47 7.14
C VAL A 27 -16.28 35.18 7.57
N TYR A 28 -15.45 34.62 6.68
CA TYR A 28 -14.85 33.28 6.80
C TYR A 28 -13.35 33.29 7.10
N GLY A 29 -12.74 34.47 7.25
CA GLY A 29 -11.34 34.61 7.64
C GLY A 29 -11.08 34.14 9.07
N ILE A 30 -9.81 34.07 9.42
CA ILE A 30 -9.36 33.58 10.72
C ILE A 30 -9.62 34.65 11.77
N LYS A 31 -10.37 34.26 12.81
CA LYS A 31 -10.80 35.16 13.89
C LYS A 31 -10.12 34.80 15.20
N ASP A 32 -9.89 35.82 16.02
CA ASP A 32 -9.47 35.65 17.40
C ASP A 32 -10.63 35.17 18.29
N GLU A 33 -10.35 34.96 19.58
CA GLU A 33 -11.33 34.52 20.58
C GLU A 33 -12.51 35.50 20.75
N ASN A 34 -12.35 36.76 20.34
CA ASN A 34 -13.37 37.80 20.40
C ASN A 34 -14.14 37.96 19.08
N GLY A 35 -13.84 37.14 18.06
CA GLY A 35 -14.49 37.17 16.75
C GLY A 35 -13.93 38.23 15.79
N ASN A 36 -12.82 38.90 16.11
CA ASN A 36 -12.18 39.87 15.21
C ASN A 36 -11.19 39.17 14.28
N LEU A 37 -11.01 39.70 13.07
CA LEU A 37 -10.00 39.17 12.15
C LEU A 37 -8.60 39.27 12.73
N MET A 38 -7.86 38.16 12.66
CA MET A 38 -6.46 38.13 13.04
C MET A 38 -5.60 38.89 12.03
N SER A 39 -4.52 39.52 12.52
CA SER A 39 -3.52 40.14 11.65
C SER A 39 -2.59 39.08 11.05
N LYS A 40 -1.93 39.45 9.94
CA LYS A 40 -0.90 38.61 9.31
C LYS A 40 0.20 38.22 10.30
N GLU A 41 0.72 39.19 11.06
CA GLU A 41 1.78 38.97 12.05
C GLU A 41 1.35 38.01 13.17
N ALA A 42 0.09 38.10 13.62
CA ALA A 42 -0.44 37.19 14.64
C ALA A 42 -0.51 35.75 14.13
N ILE A 43 -0.93 35.57 12.88
CA ILE A 43 -0.99 34.26 12.22
C ILE A 43 0.42 33.70 11.96
N GLU A 44 1.38 34.53 11.56
CA GLU A 44 2.79 34.13 11.39
C GLU A 44 3.40 33.64 12.71
N LYS A 45 3.10 34.30 13.83
CA LYS A 45 3.51 33.85 15.17
C LYS A 45 2.93 32.50 15.58
N MET A 46 1.82 32.08 14.97
CA MET A 46 1.22 30.76 15.16
C MET A 46 1.77 29.69 14.21
N GLY A 47 2.77 30.01 13.39
CA GLY A 47 3.36 29.08 12.41
C GLY A 47 2.70 29.12 11.03
N GLY A 48 1.91 30.16 10.75
CA GLY A 48 1.35 30.40 9.43
C GLY A 48 2.38 30.97 8.44
N VAL A 49 2.44 30.42 7.23
CA VAL A 49 3.30 30.90 6.15
C VAL A 49 2.44 31.45 5.02
N PHE A 50 2.67 32.70 4.60
CA PHE A 50 1.91 33.33 3.53
C PHE A 50 2.63 33.23 2.18
N VAL A 51 1.92 32.75 1.16
CA VAL A 51 2.43 32.59 -0.21
C VAL A 51 1.46 33.18 -1.23
N GLU A 52 1.92 33.48 -2.44
CA GLU A 52 1.05 34.00 -3.50
C GLU A 52 0.33 32.92 -4.30
N SER A 53 0.96 31.75 -4.46
CA SER A 53 0.44 30.62 -5.20
C SER A 53 0.98 29.32 -4.63
N ILE A 54 0.24 28.23 -4.85
CA ILE A 54 0.67 26.87 -4.56
C ILE A 54 1.05 26.19 -5.88
N PRO A 55 2.27 25.63 -6.02
CA PRO A 55 2.65 24.89 -7.23
C PRO A 55 1.77 23.67 -7.42
N GLN A 56 1.55 23.25 -8.67
CA GLN A 56 0.82 22.01 -8.94
C GLN A 56 1.77 20.81 -8.79
N PRO A 57 1.37 19.73 -8.08
CA PRO A 57 2.19 18.52 -8.01
C PRO A 57 2.21 17.78 -9.34
N GLU A 58 3.25 16.96 -9.53
CA GLU A 58 3.35 16.05 -10.68
C GLU A 58 2.33 14.91 -10.58
N SER A 59 1.76 14.55 -11.73
CA SER A 59 0.87 13.38 -11.84
C SER A 59 1.70 12.11 -12.10
N ASN A 60 2.35 11.58 -11.07
CA ASN A 60 3.26 10.43 -11.16
C ASN A 60 2.75 9.16 -10.44
N GLY A 61 1.48 9.14 -10.01
CA GLY A 61 0.86 7.99 -9.33
C GLY A 61 1.30 7.79 -7.87
N LYS A 62 2.08 8.71 -7.31
CA LYS A 62 2.50 8.73 -5.91
C LYS A 62 1.70 9.77 -5.12
N MET A 63 1.76 9.66 -3.80
CA MET A 63 1.24 10.67 -2.90
C MET A 63 2.21 11.86 -2.86
N ALA A 64 1.72 13.06 -3.19
CA ALA A 64 2.52 14.28 -3.16
C ALA A 64 2.43 14.95 -1.78
N MET A 65 3.56 15.04 -1.09
CA MET A 65 3.71 15.69 0.20
C MET A 65 4.22 17.11 0.00
N HIS A 66 3.42 18.12 0.34
CA HIS A 66 3.75 19.53 0.12
C HIS A 66 4.64 20.06 1.26
N PHE A 67 5.78 20.63 0.90
CA PHE A 67 6.70 21.27 1.82
C PHE A 67 6.92 22.73 1.45
N VAL A 68 7.27 23.53 2.46
CA VAL A 68 7.66 24.92 2.32
C VAL A 68 8.86 25.22 3.21
N ASN A 69 9.76 26.07 2.73
CA ASN A 69 10.74 26.71 3.59
C ASN A 69 10.09 27.94 4.23
N PRO A 70 9.83 27.95 5.55
CA PRO A 70 9.09 29.04 6.19
C PRO A 70 9.83 30.39 6.16
N GLN A 71 11.15 30.40 5.93
CA GLN A 71 11.96 31.61 5.87
C GLN A 71 11.95 32.26 4.49
N THR A 72 11.89 31.46 3.42
CA THR A 72 11.98 31.94 2.03
C THR A 72 10.67 31.87 1.27
N GLY A 73 9.71 31.05 1.73
CA GLY A 73 8.47 30.73 1.02
C GLY A 73 8.66 29.80 -0.18
N GLU A 74 9.86 29.24 -0.38
CA GLU A 74 10.12 28.23 -1.41
C GLU A 74 9.29 26.97 -1.15
N GLN A 75 8.58 26.49 -2.16
CA GLN A 75 7.64 25.36 -2.06
C GLN A 75 8.09 24.22 -2.98
N TRP A 76 7.99 22.98 -2.51
CA TRP A 76 8.29 21.78 -3.29
C TRP A 76 7.43 20.59 -2.84
N TYR A 77 7.47 19.52 -3.63
CA TYR A 77 6.80 18.26 -3.32
C TYR A 77 7.80 17.12 -3.19
N GLU A 78 7.60 16.27 -2.20
CA GLU A 78 8.21 14.94 -2.14
C GLU A 78 7.14 13.89 -2.44
N TYR A 79 7.54 12.78 -3.07
CA TYR A 79 6.58 11.80 -3.59
C TYR A 79 6.79 10.43 -2.95
N GLU A 80 5.79 10.01 -2.18
CA GLU A 80 5.80 8.74 -1.46
C GLU A 80 4.88 7.72 -2.14
N VAL A 81 5.22 6.44 -2.00
CA VAL A 81 4.34 5.36 -2.44
C VAL A 81 3.06 5.46 -1.62
N ILE A 82 1.91 5.43 -2.29
CA ILE A 82 0.62 5.39 -1.61
C ILE A 82 0.57 4.08 -0.83
N PRO A 83 0.51 4.12 0.52
CA PRO A 83 0.47 2.89 1.31
C PRO A 83 -0.79 2.12 0.95
N LYS A 84 -0.65 0.80 0.78
CA LYS A 84 -1.79 -0.08 0.51
C LYS A 84 -2.73 -0.05 1.71
N THR A 85 -4.02 -0.04 1.43
CA THR A 85 -5.05 -0.27 2.44
C THR A 85 -4.98 -1.72 2.93
N GLU A 86 -5.46 -1.96 4.16
CA GLU A 86 -5.59 -3.33 4.70
C GLU A 86 -6.39 -4.24 3.75
N MET A 87 -7.43 -3.69 3.11
CA MET A 87 -8.24 -4.44 2.13
C MET A 87 -7.45 -4.86 0.89
N GLU A 88 -6.55 -4.01 0.39
CA GLU A 88 -5.69 -4.34 -0.76
C GLU A 88 -4.69 -5.41 -0.38
N ILE A 89 -4.08 -5.30 0.80
CA ILE A 89 -3.17 -6.32 1.35
C ILE A 89 -3.90 -7.67 1.45
N LEU A 90 -5.08 -7.70 2.06
CA LEU A 90 -5.88 -8.92 2.21
C LEU A 90 -6.30 -9.53 0.87
N LYS A 91 -6.57 -8.71 -0.15
CA LYS A 91 -6.89 -9.21 -1.49
C LYS A 91 -5.69 -9.91 -2.14
N GLU A 92 -4.50 -9.35 -1.98
CA GLU A 92 -3.25 -9.94 -2.49
C GLU A 92 -2.93 -11.26 -1.79
N GLU A 93 -3.03 -11.28 -0.46
CA GLU A 93 -2.84 -12.50 0.33
C GLU A 93 -3.85 -13.59 -0.04
N LEU A 94 -5.13 -13.22 -0.20
CA LEU A 94 -6.18 -14.16 -0.61
C LEU A 94 -5.90 -14.73 -2.01
N ALA A 95 -5.39 -13.91 -2.94
CA ALA A 95 -5.03 -14.37 -4.26
C ALA A 95 -3.85 -15.35 -4.22
N ALA A 96 -2.81 -15.05 -3.41
CA ALA A 96 -1.67 -15.92 -3.22
C ALA A 96 -2.06 -17.27 -2.60
N VAL A 97 -2.85 -17.25 -1.52
CA VAL A 97 -3.35 -18.46 -0.86
C VAL A 97 -4.23 -19.29 -1.78
N LYS A 98 -5.04 -18.67 -2.65
CA LYS A 98 -5.84 -19.39 -3.66
C LYS A 98 -4.96 -20.05 -4.72
N ALA A 99 -3.88 -19.39 -5.14
CA ALA A 99 -2.93 -19.97 -6.09
C ALA A 99 -2.21 -21.18 -5.49
N GLU A 100 -1.67 -21.05 -4.28
CA GLU A 100 -1.01 -22.14 -3.56
C GLU A 100 -1.96 -23.32 -3.32
N ASN A 101 -3.20 -23.06 -2.89
CA ASN A 101 -4.21 -24.11 -2.71
C ASN A 101 -4.53 -24.85 -4.02
N LYS A 102 -4.47 -24.17 -5.17
CA LYS A 102 -4.68 -24.81 -6.47
C LYS A 102 -3.50 -25.71 -6.82
N GLU A 103 -2.28 -25.25 -6.59
CA GLU A 103 -1.05 -26.02 -6.83
C GLU A 103 -0.99 -27.26 -5.94
N LEU A 104 -1.27 -27.11 -4.64
CA LEU A 104 -1.32 -28.24 -3.71
C LEU A 104 -2.37 -29.28 -4.10
N LYS A 105 -3.55 -28.85 -4.55
CA LYS A 105 -4.59 -29.78 -5.03
C LYS A 105 -4.15 -30.56 -6.27
N LEU A 106 -3.43 -29.92 -7.19
CA LEU A 106 -2.88 -30.59 -8.37
C LEU A 106 -1.81 -31.60 -7.96
N ALA A 107 -0.85 -31.21 -7.13
CA ALA A 107 0.19 -32.11 -6.65
C ALA A 107 -0.38 -33.32 -5.88
N ILE A 108 -1.44 -33.12 -5.10
CA ILE A 108 -2.15 -34.22 -4.41
C ILE A 108 -2.82 -35.16 -5.42
N ALA A 109 -3.47 -34.62 -6.47
CA ALA A 109 -4.11 -35.43 -7.50
C ALA A 109 -3.06 -36.27 -8.27
N GLU A 110 -1.97 -35.65 -8.71
CA GLU A 110 -0.88 -36.34 -9.41
C GLU A 110 -0.22 -37.41 -8.52
N SER A 111 -0.01 -37.11 -7.24
CA SER A 111 0.53 -38.09 -6.29
C SER A 111 -0.43 -39.26 -6.06
N ALA A 112 -1.74 -39.01 -5.99
CA ALA A 112 -2.75 -40.06 -5.84
C ALA A 112 -2.83 -40.96 -7.09
N GLU A 113 -2.72 -40.38 -8.28
CA GLU A 113 -2.67 -41.12 -9.55
C GLU A 113 -1.42 -42.01 -9.63
N ALA A 114 -0.24 -41.47 -9.30
CA ALA A 114 1.00 -42.24 -9.25
C ALA A 114 0.91 -43.42 -8.27
N GLN A 115 0.37 -43.21 -7.07
CA GLN A 115 0.17 -44.28 -6.08
C GLN A 115 -0.81 -45.36 -6.58
N GLN A 116 -1.84 -44.99 -7.33
CA GLN A 116 -2.75 -45.95 -7.93
C GLN A 116 -2.05 -46.79 -9.00
N GLN A 117 -1.24 -46.16 -9.84
CA GLN A 117 -0.45 -46.84 -10.86
C GLN A 117 0.55 -47.82 -10.22
N ASP A 118 1.34 -47.37 -9.25
CA ASP A 118 2.29 -48.21 -8.51
C ASP A 118 1.58 -49.43 -7.88
N LYS A 119 0.37 -49.24 -7.35
CA LYS A 119 -0.41 -50.33 -6.78
C LYS A 119 -0.81 -51.36 -7.84
N ILE A 120 -1.25 -50.91 -9.03
CA ILE A 120 -1.63 -51.79 -10.14
C ILE A 120 -0.42 -52.56 -10.65
N GLU A 121 0.72 -51.88 -10.86
CA GLU A 121 1.97 -52.50 -11.31
C GLU A 121 2.46 -53.57 -10.32
N ASN A 122 2.41 -53.27 -9.02
CA ASN A 122 2.76 -54.25 -7.98
C ASN A 122 1.80 -55.46 -7.98
N GLN A 123 0.49 -55.25 -8.15
CA GLN A 123 -0.47 -56.35 -8.22
C GLN A 123 -0.23 -57.25 -9.44
N LEU A 124 0.13 -56.67 -10.59
CA LEU A 124 0.45 -57.42 -11.79
C LEU A 124 1.73 -58.25 -11.61
N ALA A 125 2.79 -57.65 -11.07
CA ALA A 125 4.04 -58.36 -10.79
C ALA A 125 3.85 -59.53 -9.82
N ILE A 126 3.01 -59.37 -8.79
CA ILE A 126 2.66 -60.46 -7.87
C ILE A 126 1.92 -61.59 -8.59
N ALA A 127 0.98 -61.26 -9.49
CA ALA A 127 0.23 -62.25 -10.24
C ALA A 127 1.14 -63.07 -11.17
N GLU A 128 2.06 -62.42 -11.89
CA GLU A 128 3.04 -63.09 -12.75
C GLU A 128 3.94 -64.04 -11.96
N VAL A 129 4.44 -63.62 -10.79
CA VAL A 129 5.25 -64.47 -9.92
C VAL A 129 4.45 -65.67 -9.41
N ALA A 130 3.19 -65.47 -9.01
CA ALA A 130 2.32 -66.54 -8.55
C ALA A 130 2.06 -67.58 -9.64
N GLU A 131 1.84 -67.15 -10.89
CA GLU A 131 1.65 -68.03 -12.03
C GLU A 131 2.90 -68.88 -12.35
N LEU A 132 4.09 -68.27 -12.31
CA LEU A 132 5.37 -68.96 -12.52
C LEU A 132 5.65 -70.03 -11.44
N ILE A 133 5.24 -69.79 -10.19
CA ILE A 133 5.35 -70.77 -9.11
C ILE A 133 4.39 -71.93 -9.38
N ALA A 134 3.12 -71.63 -9.68
CA ALA A 134 2.10 -72.65 -9.94
C ALA A 134 2.46 -73.56 -11.13
N THR A 135 3.09 -73.04 -12.18
CA THR A 135 3.54 -73.86 -13.32
C THR A 135 4.75 -74.74 -12.99
N LYS A 136 5.61 -74.35 -12.04
CA LYS A 136 6.78 -75.13 -11.63
C LYS A 136 6.43 -76.29 -10.69
N GLU A 137 5.31 -76.24 -9.98
CA GLU A 137 4.85 -77.32 -9.09
C GLU A 137 4.07 -78.45 -9.82
N VAL A 138 3.75 -78.27 -11.10
CA VAL A 138 2.95 -79.21 -11.91
C VAL A 138 3.81 -80.07 -12.87
N LEU A 139 5.13 -79.93 -12.84
CA LEU A 139 6.12 -80.75 -13.57
C LEU A 139 6.89 -81.68 -12.63
#